data_AF-A0A820IF34-F1
#
_entry.id   AF-A0A820IF34-F1
#
_cell.length_a   1.000
_cell.length_b   1.000
_cell.length_c   1.000
_cell.angle_alpha   90.00
_cell.angle_beta   90.00
_cell.angle_gamma   90.00
#
_symmetry.space_group_name_H-M   'P 1'
#
loop_
_entity.id
_entity.type
_entity.pdbx_description
1 polymer ?
#
loop_
_entity_poly.entity_id
_entity_poly.type
_entity_poly.pdbx_seq_one_letter_code
_entity_poly.pdbx_strand_id
1 'polypeptide(L)'
;FLLGHDWGYTIRHYFSVEPSYGSSEDLKSFIDECHSRGIRVMMDTVINHSHTECPLNKIDPKYWYYGSPHHPEHPEEVWGPEFNYDFQDDQHGKIKPAMKFIEDVIKFWIKEYHIDGLRFDAAKQIDNFEVLKHFDFISHSLRSPFYTVAEYMPAISEIVKPHGPVDGVWRNIVPSFQNLFEFPGNTILFNRFLQAGNPAYEDQYSYATSVVNFCSCHDNERFLYLLHQINYFDDEAIKRIKITTA
;
A
#
# COMPACT_ATOMS: atom_id res chain seq x y z
N PHE A 1 5.58 -2.33 -30.42
CA PHE A 1 5.27 -2.14 -29.00
C PHE A 1 4.43 -3.32 -28.53
N LEU A 2 5.07 -4.40 -28.09
CA LEU A 2 4.39 -5.43 -27.31
C LEU A 2 4.28 -4.84 -25.91
N LEU A 3 3.09 -4.34 -25.56
CA LEU A 3 2.78 -3.90 -24.21
C LEU A 3 2.88 -5.14 -23.30
N GLY A 4 4.02 -5.27 -22.61
CA GLY A 4 4.08 -6.17 -21.46
C GLY A 4 3.10 -5.65 -20.42
N HIS A 5 2.33 -6.54 -19.82
CA HIS A 5 1.51 -6.19 -18.68
C HIS A 5 2.44 -5.82 -17.52
N ASP A 6 2.43 -4.54 -17.14
CA ASP A 6 3.05 -4.01 -15.93
C ASP A 6 1.95 -3.86 -14.87
N TRP A 7 2.27 -4.13 -13.62
CA TRP A 7 1.37 -3.96 -12.48
C TRP A 7 1.17 -2.48 -12.11
N GLY A 8 2.04 -1.60 -12.62
CA GLY A 8 1.95 -0.17 -12.39
C GLY A 8 2.79 0.35 -11.22
N TYR A 9 3.68 -0.48 -10.67
CA TYR A 9 4.56 -0.08 -9.57
C TYR A 9 5.77 0.75 -10.02
N THR A 10 6.09 0.78 -11.32
CA THR A 10 7.22 1.56 -11.84
C THR A 10 6.76 2.91 -12.41
N ILE A 11 6.45 3.87 -11.53
CA ILE A 11 5.85 5.15 -11.94
C ILE A 11 6.81 6.04 -12.74
N ARG A 12 6.43 6.40 -13.96
CA ARG A 12 7.17 7.36 -14.81
C ARG A 12 6.63 8.79 -14.71
N HIS A 13 5.32 8.95 -14.64
CA HIS A 13 4.63 10.24 -14.66
C HIS A 13 3.54 10.28 -13.59
N TYR A 14 3.83 10.97 -12.48
CA TYR A 14 2.98 10.98 -11.29
C TYR A 14 1.65 11.74 -11.41
N PHE A 15 1.52 12.62 -12.42
CA PHE A 15 0.36 13.50 -12.61
C PHE A 15 -0.54 13.07 -13.78
N SER A 16 -0.32 11.88 -14.35
CA SER A 16 -1.04 11.39 -15.51
C SER A 16 -1.66 10.03 -15.26
N VAL A 17 -2.84 9.81 -15.83
CA VAL A 17 -3.46 8.48 -15.93
C VAL A 17 -2.71 7.66 -16.98
N GLU A 18 -2.52 6.37 -16.69
CA GLU A 18 -1.95 5.42 -17.64
C GLU A 18 -2.92 5.21 -18.83
N PRO A 19 -2.54 5.58 -20.07
CA PRO A 19 -3.45 5.57 -21.21
C PRO A 19 -4.05 4.21 -21.54
N SER A 20 -3.38 3.11 -21.17
CA SER A 20 -3.93 1.76 -21.37
C SER A 20 -5.11 1.42 -20.45
N TYR A 21 -5.32 2.18 -19.36
CA TYR A 21 -6.48 2.04 -18.48
C TYR A 21 -7.65 2.97 -18.84
N GLY A 22 -7.41 3.99 -19.67
CA GLY A 22 -8.41 4.95 -20.11
C GLY A 22 -7.90 6.40 -20.10
N SER A 23 -8.79 7.33 -20.40
CA SER A 23 -8.54 8.76 -20.30
C SER A 23 -8.68 9.28 -18.87
N SER A 24 -8.22 10.51 -18.63
CA SER A 24 -8.47 11.22 -17.37
C SER A 24 -9.96 11.40 -17.09
N GLU A 25 -10.76 11.62 -18.13
CA GLU A 25 -12.22 11.72 -18.04
C GLU A 25 -12.86 10.40 -17.64
N ASP A 26 -12.36 9.27 -18.17
CA ASP A 26 -12.85 7.94 -17.80
C ASP A 26 -12.61 7.65 -16.31
N LEU A 27 -11.44 8.01 -15.78
CA LEU A 27 -11.14 7.84 -14.36
C LEU A 27 -12.05 8.72 -13.48
N LYS A 28 -12.29 9.97 -13.86
CA LYS A 28 -13.23 10.84 -13.14
C LYS A 28 -14.64 10.25 -13.14
N SER A 29 -15.13 9.79 -14.30
CA SER A 29 -16.43 9.15 -14.41
C SER A 29 -16.54 7.88 -13.56
N PHE A 30 -15.47 7.09 -13.48
CA PHE A 30 -15.41 5.91 -12.61
C PHE A 30 -15.56 6.31 -11.13
N ILE A 31 -14.81 7.31 -10.68
CA ILE A 31 -14.86 7.77 -9.29
C ILE A 31 -16.24 8.36 -8.96
N ASP A 32 -16.81 9.18 -9.85
CA ASP A 32 -18.15 9.74 -9.67
C ASP A 32 -19.23 8.64 -9.59
N GLU A 33 -19.14 7.60 -10.42
CA GLU A 33 -20.05 6.45 -10.37
C GLU A 33 -19.90 5.66 -9.06
N CYS A 34 -18.68 5.44 -8.57
CA CYS A 34 -18.44 4.85 -7.26
C CYS A 34 -19.09 5.70 -6.15
N HIS A 35 -18.85 7.01 -6.14
CA HIS A 35 -19.42 7.92 -5.15
C HIS A 35 -20.94 7.93 -5.19
N SER A 36 -21.55 7.93 -6.38
CA SER A 36 -23.02 7.87 -6.55
C SER A 36 -23.65 6.63 -5.91
N ARG A 37 -22.86 5.55 -5.76
CA ARG A 37 -23.26 4.26 -5.16
C ARG A 37 -22.80 4.11 -3.71
N GLY A 38 -22.24 5.16 -3.11
CA GLY A 38 -21.71 5.12 -1.74
C GLY A 38 -20.41 4.32 -1.60
N ILE A 39 -19.67 4.11 -2.69
CA ILE A 39 -18.39 3.41 -2.70
C ILE A 39 -17.27 4.46 -2.66
N ARG A 40 -16.34 4.31 -1.73
CA ARG A 40 -15.14 5.15 -1.61
C ARG A 40 -14.02 4.57 -2.49
N VAL A 41 -13.19 5.44 -3.07
CA VAL A 41 -12.07 5.04 -3.93
C VAL A 41 -10.75 5.34 -3.24
N MET A 42 -9.95 4.30 -3.02
CA MET A 42 -8.58 4.40 -2.51
C MET A 42 -7.59 4.16 -3.65
N MET A 43 -6.52 4.95 -3.67
CA MET A 43 -5.47 4.86 -4.70
C MET A 43 -4.21 4.21 -4.12
N ASP A 44 -3.63 3.25 -4.86
CA ASP A 44 -2.29 2.73 -4.57
C ASP A 44 -1.25 3.80 -4.90
N THR A 45 -0.38 4.09 -3.95
CA THR A 45 0.47 5.30 -3.92
C THR A 45 1.92 4.87 -3.74
N VAL A 46 2.60 4.71 -4.88
CA VAL A 46 4.01 4.32 -4.94
C VAL A 46 4.88 5.55 -4.82
N ILE A 47 5.42 5.78 -3.63
CA ILE A 47 6.23 6.96 -3.31
C ILE A 47 7.58 6.58 -2.71
N ASN A 48 7.89 5.28 -2.69
CA ASN A 48 9.19 4.77 -2.23
C ASN A 48 10.24 4.85 -3.36
N HIS A 49 9.86 4.52 -4.61
CA HIS A 49 10.74 4.58 -5.78
C HIS A 49 10.02 5.16 -7.02
N SER A 50 10.74 5.30 -8.13
CA SER A 50 10.16 5.63 -9.44
C SER A 50 10.81 4.82 -10.56
N HIS A 51 10.26 4.93 -11.77
CA HIS A 51 10.90 4.36 -12.96
C HIS A 51 12.21 5.10 -13.29
N THR A 52 13.23 4.42 -13.80
CA THR A 52 14.53 5.02 -14.21
C THR A 52 14.39 6.10 -15.29
N GLU A 53 13.41 5.95 -16.17
CA GLU A 53 12.96 6.94 -17.16
C GLU A 53 12.03 8.06 -16.62
N CYS A 54 11.79 8.15 -15.31
CA CYS A 54 11.11 9.30 -14.71
C CYS A 54 11.87 10.60 -15.03
N PRO A 55 11.21 11.68 -15.49
CA PRO A 55 11.88 12.94 -15.79
C PRO A 55 12.72 13.50 -14.65
N LEU A 56 12.31 13.33 -13.40
CA LEU A 56 13.08 13.75 -12.23
C LEU A 56 14.48 13.11 -12.21
N ASN A 57 14.56 11.81 -12.50
CA ASN A 57 15.81 11.05 -12.53
C ASN A 57 16.70 11.45 -13.71
N LYS A 58 16.11 11.94 -14.82
CA LYS A 58 16.85 12.42 -15.99
C LYS A 58 17.36 13.84 -15.85
N ILE A 59 16.68 14.68 -15.08
CA ILE A 59 17.02 16.10 -14.91
C ILE A 59 18.14 16.26 -13.88
N ASP A 60 17.91 15.80 -12.64
CA ASP A 60 18.92 15.89 -11.58
C ASP A 60 18.69 14.78 -10.54
N PRO A 61 19.23 13.57 -10.76
CA PRO A 61 18.94 12.43 -9.91
C PRO A 61 19.34 12.65 -8.45
N LYS A 62 20.42 13.40 -8.19
CA LYS A 62 20.93 13.66 -6.84
C LYS A 62 20.05 14.62 -6.04
N TYR A 63 19.25 15.43 -6.74
CA TYR A 63 18.33 16.36 -6.12
C TYR A 63 17.06 15.68 -5.61
N TRP A 64 16.66 14.54 -6.21
CA TRP A 64 15.40 13.87 -5.89
C TRP A 64 15.58 12.50 -5.20
N TYR A 65 16.68 11.80 -5.46
CA TYR A 65 16.86 10.39 -5.09
C TYR A 65 18.13 10.16 -4.28
N TYR A 66 18.18 9.04 -3.56
CA TYR A 66 19.42 8.60 -2.92
C TYR A 66 20.45 8.24 -4.00
N GLY A 67 21.73 8.53 -3.74
CA GLY A 67 22.84 8.24 -4.67
C GLY A 67 23.22 6.76 -4.74
N SER A 68 22.70 5.97 -3.82
CA SER A 68 22.82 4.51 -3.67
C SER A 68 21.50 3.99 -3.10
N PRO A 69 21.21 2.67 -3.17
CA PRO A 69 20.07 2.11 -2.45
C PRO A 69 20.09 2.53 -0.98
N HIS A 70 18.92 2.89 -0.45
CA HIS A 70 18.70 3.32 0.93
C HIS A 70 18.92 2.16 1.89
N HIS A 71 18.45 0.98 1.50
CA HIS A 71 18.61 -0.30 2.20
C HIS A 71 19.46 -1.29 1.39
N PRO A 72 20.78 -1.07 1.26
CA PRO A 72 21.65 -1.90 0.44
C PRO A 72 21.77 -3.35 0.92
N GLU A 73 21.39 -3.63 2.17
CA GLU A 73 21.28 -4.97 2.75
C GLU A 73 20.09 -5.80 2.20
N HIS A 74 19.15 -5.15 1.51
CA HIS A 74 17.96 -5.74 0.89
C HIS A 74 17.94 -5.51 -0.63
N PRO A 75 18.92 -6.01 -1.40
CA PRO A 75 19.03 -5.74 -2.84
C PRO A 75 17.83 -6.24 -3.67
N GLU A 76 17.07 -7.21 -3.16
CA GLU A 76 15.83 -7.72 -3.75
C GLU A 76 14.66 -6.73 -3.68
N GLU A 77 14.73 -5.72 -2.79
CA GLU A 77 13.70 -4.69 -2.59
C GLU A 77 14.05 -3.36 -3.29
N VAL A 78 15.03 -3.38 -4.22
CA VAL A 78 15.43 -2.21 -5.01
C VAL A 78 14.78 -2.25 -6.40
N TRP A 79 13.68 -1.51 -6.57
CA TRP A 79 12.88 -1.51 -7.80
C TRP A 79 13.15 -0.34 -8.75
N GLY A 80 13.90 0.67 -8.30
CA GLY A 80 14.26 1.85 -9.10
C GLY A 80 14.93 2.93 -8.26
N PRO A 81 15.11 4.15 -8.78
CA PRO A 81 15.59 5.28 -7.99
C PRO A 81 14.64 5.58 -6.81
N GLU A 82 15.17 5.51 -5.60
CA GLU A 82 14.44 5.70 -4.32
C GLU A 82 14.47 7.17 -3.90
N PHE A 83 13.30 7.73 -3.56
CA PHE A 83 13.19 9.15 -3.21
C PHE A 83 13.95 9.47 -1.93
N ASN A 84 14.76 10.54 -1.97
CA ASN A 84 15.49 11.02 -0.81
C ASN A 84 14.68 12.07 -0.06
N TYR A 85 13.94 11.63 0.96
CA TYR A 85 13.15 12.51 1.82
C TYR A 85 13.96 13.26 2.88
N ASP A 86 15.24 12.90 3.05
CA ASP A 86 16.14 13.54 4.01
C ASP A 86 16.87 14.74 3.42
N PHE A 87 17.07 14.75 2.10
CA PHE A 87 17.73 15.84 1.42
C PHE A 87 16.95 17.15 1.57
N GLN A 88 17.68 18.20 1.98
CA GLN A 88 17.17 19.56 2.12
C GLN A 88 18.00 20.50 1.27
N ASP A 89 17.34 21.25 0.40
CA ASP A 89 17.94 22.33 -0.37
C ASP A 89 17.92 23.63 0.43
N ASP A 90 19.04 23.94 1.08
CA ASP A 90 19.23 25.18 1.83
C ASP A 90 19.38 26.41 0.94
N GLN A 91 19.68 26.25 -0.36
CA GLN A 91 19.91 27.37 -1.29
C GLN A 91 18.59 27.96 -1.79
N HIS A 92 17.54 27.13 -1.88
CA HIS A 92 16.23 27.53 -2.38
C HIS A 92 15.15 27.45 -1.29
N GLY A 93 15.41 28.08 -0.14
CA GLY A 93 14.38 28.27 0.89
C GLY A 93 14.18 27.08 1.84
N LYS A 94 15.19 26.22 2.00
CA LYS A 94 15.18 25.04 2.90
C LYS A 94 14.07 24.05 2.55
N ILE A 95 13.88 23.80 1.26
CA ILE A 95 12.85 22.90 0.76
C ILE A 95 13.41 21.47 0.76
N LYS A 96 12.59 20.49 1.15
CA LYS A 96 12.84 19.08 0.88
C LYS A 96 12.19 18.70 -0.46
N PRO A 97 12.94 18.61 -1.56
CA PRO A 97 12.36 18.57 -2.91
C PRO A 97 11.51 17.32 -3.17
N ALA A 98 11.99 16.12 -2.81
CA ALA A 98 11.21 14.89 -2.95
C ALA A 98 9.90 14.96 -2.14
N MET A 99 10.01 15.41 -0.88
CA MET A 99 8.85 15.60 0.00
C MET A 99 7.82 16.55 -0.65
N LYS A 100 8.29 17.70 -1.14
CA LYS A 100 7.43 18.71 -1.76
C LYS A 100 6.76 18.20 -3.03
N PHE A 101 7.50 17.50 -3.89
CA PHE A 101 6.97 16.93 -5.11
C PHE A 101 5.85 15.93 -4.82
N ILE A 102 6.07 14.98 -3.91
CA ILE A 102 5.08 13.96 -3.56
C ILE A 102 3.86 14.57 -2.84
N GLU A 103 4.06 15.59 -2.02
CA GLU A 103 2.95 16.37 -1.46
C GLU A 103 2.06 16.97 -2.56
N ASP A 104 2.67 17.51 -3.63
CA ASP A 104 1.94 18.09 -4.75
C ASP A 104 1.23 17.01 -5.59
N VAL A 105 1.83 15.82 -5.74
CA VAL A 105 1.19 14.63 -6.33
C VAL A 105 -0.07 14.25 -5.55
N ILE A 106 0.05 14.06 -4.23
CA ILE A 106 -1.07 13.69 -3.36
C ILE A 106 -2.17 14.76 -3.43
N LYS A 107 -1.80 16.04 -3.34
CA LYS A 107 -2.73 17.16 -3.49
C LYS A 107 -3.47 17.13 -4.80
N PHE A 108 -2.78 16.82 -5.90
CA PHE A 108 -3.39 16.74 -7.23
C PHE A 108 -4.46 15.65 -7.27
N TRP A 109 -4.14 14.41 -6.89
CA TRP A 109 -5.10 13.32 -6.95
C TRP A 109 -6.31 13.53 -6.03
N ILE A 110 -6.10 14.08 -4.83
CA ILE A 110 -7.20 14.39 -3.91
C ILE A 110 -8.07 15.54 -4.44
N LYS A 111 -7.49 16.62 -4.98
CA LYS A 111 -8.24 17.80 -5.41
C LYS A 111 -8.88 17.66 -6.79
N GLU A 112 -8.21 16.99 -7.71
CA GLU A 112 -8.64 16.89 -9.11
C GLU A 112 -9.52 15.67 -9.37
N TYR A 113 -9.23 14.55 -8.69
CA TYR A 113 -9.94 13.29 -8.87
C TYR A 113 -10.78 12.89 -7.66
N HIS A 114 -10.71 13.63 -6.54
CA HIS A 114 -11.55 13.39 -5.37
C HIS A 114 -11.44 11.98 -4.76
N ILE A 115 -10.27 11.34 -4.87
CA ILE A 115 -10.01 10.06 -4.18
C ILE A 115 -10.23 10.20 -2.67
N ASP A 116 -10.57 9.11 -1.99
CA ASP A 116 -10.98 9.08 -0.58
C ASP A 116 -9.98 8.37 0.34
N GLY A 117 -8.91 7.81 -0.22
CA GLY A 117 -7.87 7.15 0.56
C GLY A 117 -6.60 6.91 -0.23
N LEU A 118 -5.52 6.65 0.49
CA LEU A 118 -4.22 6.26 -0.07
C LEU A 118 -3.77 4.94 0.54
N ARG A 119 -3.29 4.02 -0.29
CA ARG A 119 -2.51 2.86 0.13
C ARG A 119 -1.04 3.14 -0.19
N PHE A 120 -0.20 3.31 0.81
CA PHE A 120 1.23 3.54 0.62
C PHE A 120 1.92 2.20 0.35
N ASP A 121 2.44 2.06 -0.87
CA ASP A 121 3.21 0.91 -1.32
C ASP A 121 4.59 0.84 -0.66
N ALA A 122 5.02 -0.37 -0.30
CA ALA A 122 6.31 -0.66 0.32
C ALA A 122 6.71 0.40 1.37
N ALA A 123 5.78 0.75 2.26
CA ALA A 123 5.96 1.83 3.24
C ALA A 123 7.15 1.58 4.19
N LYS A 124 7.56 0.32 4.34
CA LYS A 124 8.78 -0.06 5.06
C LYS A 124 10.06 0.44 4.38
N GLN A 125 10.13 0.45 3.04
CA GLN A 125 11.29 0.94 2.28
C GLN A 125 11.47 2.46 2.37
N ILE A 126 10.41 3.19 2.69
CA ILE A 126 10.51 4.62 3.00
C ILE A 126 11.26 4.83 4.33
N ASP A 127 11.15 3.87 5.26
CA ASP A 127 11.76 3.83 6.61
C ASP A 127 11.74 5.16 7.37
N ASN A 128 10.66 5.93 7.19
CA ASN A 128 10.54 7.27 7.76
C ASN A 128 9.09 7.57 8.14
N PHE A 129 8.79 7.39 9.42
CA PHE A 129 7.46 7.63 9.98
C PHE A 129 7.01 9.09 9.89
N GLU A 130 7.93 10.05 9.93
CA GLU A 130 7.58 11.47 9.81
C GLU A 130 7.13 11.82 8.38
N VAL A 131 7.70 11.15 7.37
CA VAL A 131 7.27 11.29 5.97
C VAL A 131 5.85 10.77 5.79
N LEU A 132 5.56 9.56 6.26
CA LEU A 132 4.21 8.98 6.20
C LEU A 132 3.20 9.84 6.96
N LYS A 133 3.55 10.27 8.17
CA LYS A 133 2.72 11.15 9.01
C LYS A 133 2.43 12.49 8.34
N HIS A 134 3.40 13.07 7.64
CA HIS A 134 3.21 14.31 6.89
C HIS A 134 2.17 14.12 5.78
N PHE A 135 2.29 13.04 5.00
CA PHE A 135 1.36 12.75 3.91
C PHE A 135 -0.03 12.39 4.40
N ASP A 136 -0.14 11.67 5.51
CA ASP A 136 -1.41 11.43 6.20
C ASP A 136 -2.07 12.75 6.60
N PHE A 137 -1.34 13.60 7.34
CA PHE A 137 -1.85 14.91 7.78
C PHE A 137 -2.34 15.78 6.63
N ILE A 138 -1.55 15.88 5.55
CA ILE A 138 -1.94 16.66 4.38
C ILE A 138 -3.21 16.07 3.74
N SER A 139 -3.32 14.75 3.62
CA SER A 139 -4.47 14.10 3.00
C SER A 139 -5.77 14.38 3.77
N HIS A 140 -5.76 14.20 5.10
CA HIS A 140 -6.88 14.54 5.98
C HIS A 140 -7.23 16.03 5.99
N SER A 141 -6.24 16.91 5.82
CA SER A 141 -6.49 18.35 5.75
C SER A 141 -7.22 18.80 4.48
N LEU A 142 -7.16 17.98 3.42
CA LEU A 142 -7.71 18.30 2.10
C LEU A 142 -9.11 17.74 1.90
N ARG A 143 -9.40 16.57 2.50
CA ARG A 143 -10.68 15.89 2.38
C ARG A 143 -10.97 15.11 3.66
N SER A 144 -12.23 15.10 4.09
CA SER A 144 -12.69 14.32 5.24
C SER A 144 -14.10 13.79 4.99
N PRO A 145 -14.41 12.51 5.33
CA PRO A 145 -13.48 11.50 5.83
C PRO A 145 -12.46 11.09 4.76
N PHE A 146 -11.27 10.71 5.20
CA PHE A 146 -10.19 10.15 4.38
C PHE A 146 -9.56 8.97 5.14
N TYR A 147 -8.91 8.04 4.45
CA TYR A 147 -8.26 6.91 5.11
C TYR A 147 -6.92 6.57 4.45
N THR A 148 -5.85 6.54 5.23
CA THR A 148 -4.53 6.11 4.80
C THR A 148 -4.18 4.73 5.33
N VAL A 149 -3.60 3.88 4.48
CA VAL A 149 -3.14 2.55 4.87
C VAL A 149 -1.73 2.30 4.35
N ALA A 150 -0.85 1.75 5.18
CA ALA A 150 0.51 1.43 4.79
C ALA A 150 0.70 -0.07 4.54
N GLU A 151 1.32 -0.42 3.43
CA GLU A 151 1.97 -1.72 3.30
C GLU A 151 3.30 -1.71 4.05
N TYR A 152 3.26 -2.10 5.31
CA TYR A 152 4.45 -2.27 6.14
C TYR A 152 4.56 -3.74 6.52
N MET A 153 5.52 -4.47 5.94
CA MET A 153 5.64 -5.93 6.08
C MET A 153 6.90 -6.37 6.86
N PRO A 154 6.77 -7.11 7.98
CA PRO A 154 5.53 -7.49 8.66
C PRO A 154 4.80 -6.30 9.30
N ALA A 155 3.48 -6.41 9.47
CA ALA A 155 2.66 -5.35 10.03
C ALA A 155 3.04 -5.07 11.49
N ILE A 156 3.11 -3.80 11.86
CA ILE A 156 3.47 -3.34 13.21
C ILE A 156 2.43 -2.34 13.71
N SER A 157 2.15 -2.33 15.02
CA SER A 157 1.13 -1.45 15.59
C SER A 157 1.60 -0.03 15.84
N GLU A 158 2.92 0.20 15.90
CA GLU A 158 3.53 1.52 16.05
C GLU A 158 3.08 2.51 14.98
N ILE A 159 2.87 2.03 13.75
CA ILE A 159 2.55 2.87 12.59
C ILE A 159 1.09 3.36 12.59
N VAL A 160 0.24 2.81 13.47
CA VAL A 160 -1.21 3.06 13.53
C VAL A 160 -1.72 3.35 14.95
N LYS A 161 -0.83 3.75 15.86
CA LYS A 161 -1.21 4.29 17.17
C LYS A 161 -2.04 5.57 17.00
N PRO A 162 -2.80 6.03 18.02
CA PRO A 162 -3.44 7.33 17.96
C PRO A 162 -2.42 8.44 17.63
N HIS A 163 -2.70 9.23 16.58
CA HIS A 163 -1.77 10.22 16.01
C HIS A 163 -0.45 9.62 15.47
N GLY A 164 -0.49 8.34 15.09
CA GLY A 164 0.59 7.63 14.41
C GLY A 164 0.75 8.07 12.95
N PRO A 165 1.70 7.44 12.23
CA PRO A 165 2.00 7.78 10.84
C PRO A 165 0.86 7.62 9.83
N VAL A 166 -0.02 6.64 10.00
CA VAL A 166 -1.18 6.39 9.10
C VAL A 166 -2.37 5.85 9.90
N ASP A 167 -3.56 5.83 9.27
CA ASP A 167 -4.77 5.30 9.91
C ASP A 167 -4.76 3.77 10.04
N GLY A 168 -4.18 3.07 9.05
CA GLY A 168 -4.21 1.61 8.96
C GLY A 168 -2.91 0.97 8.47
N VAL A 169 -2.74 -0.31 8.76
CA VAL A 169 -1.65 -1.13 8.22
C VAL A 169 -2.19 -2.37 7.52
N TRP A 170 -1.61 -2.69 6.37
CA TRP A 170 -1.92 -3.90 5.60
C TRP A 170 -1.37 -5.12 6.35
N ARG A 171 -2.19 -6.11 6.71
CA ARG A 171 -1.77 -7.28 7.49
C ARG A 171 -2.12 -8.60 6.82
N ASN A 172 -1.08 -9.37 6.53
CA ASN A 172 -1.19 -10.68 5.91
C ASN A 172 -1.62 -11.73 6.95
N ILE A 173 -2.85 -12.22 6.82
CA ILE A 173 -3.37 -13.30 7.68
C ILE A 173 -3.41 -14.66 6.97
N VAL A 174 -2.90 -14.75 5.73
CA VAL A 174 -2.85 -16.01 4.95
C VAL A 174 -2.13 -17.14 5.69
N PRO A 175 -0.96 -16.92 6.35
CA PRO A 175 -0.29 -18.00 7.07
C PRO A 175 -1.14 -18.60 8.20
N SER A 176 -1.99 -17.80 8.85
CA SER A 176 -2.90 -18.27 9.89
C SER A 176 -3.94 -19.26 9.35
N PHE A 177 -4.43 -19.02 8.13
CA PHE A 177 -5.36 -19.92 7.46
C PHE A 177 -4.70 -21.19 6.92
N GLN A 178 -3.50 -21.08 6.33
CA GLN A 178 -2.76 -22.25 5.82
C GLN A 178 -2.51 -23.25 6.95
N ASN A 179 -2.01 -22.76 8.09
CA ASN A 179 -1.78 -23.59 9.28
C ASN A 179 -3.05 -24.30 9.77
N LEU A 180 -4.20 -23.62 9.76
CA LEU A 180 -5.47 -24.21 10.17
C LEU A 180 -5.88 -25.39 9.27
N PHE A 181 -5.63 -25.29 7.96
CA PHE A 181 -6.07 -26.30 6.98
C PHE A 181 -5.10 -27.46 6.81
N GLU A 182 -3.80 -27.23 7.03
CA GLU A 182 -2.79 -28.29 7.07
C GLU A 182 -2.93 -29.19 8.31
N PHE A 183 -3.39 -28.62 9.43
CA PHE A 183 -3.49 -29.33 10.72
C PHE A 183 -4.91 -29.28 11.29
N PRO A 184 -5.89 -29.95 10.65
CA PRO A 184 -7.27 -29.92 11.09
C PRO A 184 -7.42 -30.51 12.50
N GLY A 185 -8.24 -29.87 13.33
CA GLY A 185 -8.46 -30.27 14.74
C GLY A 185 -7.39 -29.79 15.73
N ASN A 186 -6.35 -29.10 15.27
CA ASN A 186 -5.39 -28.46 16.15
C ASN A 186 -6.00 -27.22 16.80
N THR A 187 -6.41 -27.35 18.06
CA THR A 187 -7.06 -26.28 18.83
C THR A 187 -6.15 -25.08 19.08
N ILE A 188 -4.83 -25.27 19.13
CA ILE A 188 -3.87 -24.18 19.28
C ILE A 188 -3.85 -23.33 18.01
N LEU A 189 -3.79 -23.97 16.84
CA LEU A 189 -3.81 -23.27 15.55
C LEU A 189 -5.16 -22.62 15.28
N PHE A 190 -6.26 -23.25 15.69
CA PHE A 190 -7.57 -22.62 15.64
C PHE A 190 -7.66 -21.36 16.52
N ASN A 191 -7.12 -21.42 17.74
CA ASN A 191 -7.07 -20.24 18.61
C ASN A 191 -6.19 -19.14 18.03
N ARG A 192 -5.03 -19.48 17.45
CA ARG A 192 -4.17 -18.51 16.74
C ARG A 192 -4.87 -17.90 15.54
N PHE A 193 -5.64 -18.69 14.79
CA PHE A 193 -6.45 -18.18 13.69
C PHE A 193 -7.48 -17.14 14.18
N LEU A 194 -8.23 -17.45 15.24
CA LEU A 194 -9.18 -16.50 15.84
C LEU A 194 -8.47 -15.23 16.34
N GLN A 195 -7.26 -15.38 16.90
CA GLN A 195 -6.44 -14.27 17.37
C GLN A 195 -5.93 -13.40 16.22
N ALA A 196 -5.48 -14.00 15.11
CA ALA A 196 -5.07 -13.28 13.91
C ALA A 196 -6.24 -12.45 13.32
N GLY A 197 -7.47 -12.92 13.43
CA GLY A 197 -8.68 -12.14 13.10
C GLY A 197 -8.97 -10.97 14.05
N ASN A 198 -8.42 -10.99 15.28
CA ASN A 198 -8.64 -9.97 16.30
C ASN A 198 -7.44 -9.01 16.42
N PRO A 199 -7.49 -7.81 15.82
CA PRO A 199 -6.40 -6.84 15.87
C PRO A 199 -6.01 -6.42 17.31
N ALA A 200 -6.90 -6.55 18.30
CA ALA A 200 -6.61 -6.15 19.67
C ALA A 200 -5.76 -7.17 20.46
N TYR A 201 -5.72 -8.46 20.06
CA TYR A 201 -5.26 -9.53 20.95
C TYR A 201 -3.76 -9.83 20.89
N GLU A 202 -3.15 -9.87 19.71
CA GLU A 202 -1.71 -10.17 19.56
C GLU A 202 -0.85 -8.91 19.43
N ASP A 203 -1.29 -7.95 18.62
CA ASP A 203 -0.42 -6.90 18.11
C ASP A 203 -0.64 -5.53 18.79
N GLN A 204 -1.60 -5.46 19.72
CA GLN A 204 -1.95 -4.25 20.48
C GLN A 204 -2.44 -3.08 19.60
N TYR A 205 -3.12 -3.38 18.49
CA TYR A 205 -3.75 -2.34 17.68
C TYR A 205 -4.84 -1.63 18.48
N SER A 206 -4.85 -0.30 18.42
CA SER A 206 -5.74 0.53 19.23
C SER A 206 -7.20 0.49 18.76
N TYR A 207 -7.43 0.30 17.47
CA TYR A 207 -8.77 0.27 16.87
C TYR A 207 -8.89 -0.87 15.85
N ALA A 208 -10.10 -1.37 15.64
CA ALA A 208 -10.38 -2.36 14.59
C ALA A 208 -10.10 -1.81 13.18
N THR A 209 -10.23 -0.48 13.01
CA THR A 209 -9.91 0.23 11.76
C THR A 209 -8.42 0.45 11.55
N SER A 210 -7.57 0.12 12.53
CA SER A 210 -6.11 0.27 12.41
C SER A 210 -5.46 -0.82 11.55
N VAL A 211 -6.23 -1.82 11.10
CA VAL A 211 -5.70 -2.96 10.37
C VAL A 211 -6.59 -3.33 9.21
N VAL A 212 -5.98 -3.51 8.03
CA VAL A 212 -6.61 -4.15 6.89
C VAL A 212 -6.13 -5.60 6.81
N ASN A 213 -6.96 -6.51 7.28
CA ASN A 213 -6.72 -7.95 7.18
C ASN A 213 -7.01 -8.44 5.76
N PHE A 214 -6.06 -9.13 5.14
CA PHE A 214 -6.28 -9.73 3.83
C PHE A 214 -5.95 -11.22 3.78
N CYS A 215 -6.74 -11.94 3.01
CA CYS A 215 -6.58 -13.38 2.75
C CYS A 215 -6.02 -13.68 1.34
N SER A 216 -5.84 -12.63 0.52
CA SER A 216 -5.18 -12.66 -0.79
C SER A 216 -4.92 -11.21 -1.22
N CYS A 217 -3.80 -10.97 -1.89
CA CYS A 217 -3.52 -9.73 -2.60
C CYS A 217 -2.94 -10.08 -3.99
N HIS A 218 -2.39 -9.09 -4.68
CA HIS A 218 -1.77 -9.28 -5.99
C HIS A 218 -0.36 -9.89 -5.90
N ASP A 219 0.34 -9.73 -4.77
CA ASP A 219 1.71 -10.25 -4.54
C ASP A 219 1.76 -11.71 -4.10
N ASN A 220 0.61 -12.30 -3.78
CA ASN A 220 0.52 -13.64 -3.23
C ASN A 220 -0.33 -14.56 -4.10
N GLU A 221 0.05 -15.83 -4.08
CA GLU A 221 -0.75 -16.89 -4.68
C GLU A 221 -2.20 -16.86 -4.17
N ARG A 222 -3.13 -17.12 -5.08
CA ARG A 222 -4.56 -17.15 -4.74
C ARG A 222 -4.82 -18.24 -3.72
N PHE A 223 -5.71 -17.94 -2.77
CA PHE A 223 -6.02 -18.87 -1.70
C PHE A 223 -6.50 -20.26 -2.19
N LEU A 224 -7.26 -20.29 -3.30
CA LEU A 224 -7.68 -21.55 -3.94
C LEU A 224 -6.48 -22.38 -4.46
N TYR A 225 -5.45 -21.72 -4.99
CA TYR A 225 -4.22 -22.39 -5.41
C TYR A 225 -3.47 -22.97 -4.20
N LEU A 226 -3.39 -22.22 -3.09
CA LEU A 226 -2.78 -22.72 -1.85
C LEU A 226 -3.50 -23.96 -1.31
N LEU A 227 -4.84 -23.99 -1.36
CA LEU A 227 -5.64 -25.17 -1.01
C LEU A 227 -5.35 -26.38 -1.91
N HIS A 228 -5.17 -26.15 -3.21
CA HIS A 228 -4.79 -27.18 -4.17
C HIS A 228 -3.44 -27.82 -3.81
N GLN A 229 -2.45 -27.02 -3.39
CA GLN A 229 -1.13 -27.53 -2.98
C GLN A 229 -1.19 -28.49 -1.77
N ILE A 230 -2.22 -28.37 -0.93
CA ILE A 230 -2.46 -29.24 0.22
C ILE A 230 -3.58 -30.27 -0.01
N ASN A 231 -3.89 -30.57 -1.27
CA ASN A 231 -4.83 -31.61 -1.72
C ASN A 231 -6.31 -31.37 -1.36
N TYR A 232 -6.73 -30.10 -1.22
CA TYR A 232 -8.15 -29.76 -1.20
C TYR A 232 -8.61 -29.31 -2.59
N PHE A 233 -9.62 -30.00 -3.12
CA PHE A 233 -10.19 -29.75 -4.44
C PHE A 233 -11.70 -29.54 -4.36
N ASP A 234 -12.28 -28.99 -5.42
CA ASP A 234 -13.72 -28.89 -5.66
C ASP A 234 -14.51 -28.39 -4.44
N ASP A 235 -15.53 -29.13 -4.01
CA ASP A 235 -16.42 -28.77 -2.91
C ASP A 235 -15.67 -28.58 -1.57
N GLU A 236 -14.60 -29.35 -1.33
CA GLU A 236 -13.82 -29.23 -0.10
C GLU A 236 -12.99 -27.95 -0.07
N ALA A 237 -12.46 -27.51 -1.21
CA ALA A 237 -11.78 -26.23 -1.34
C ALA A 237 -12.77 -25.06 -1.21
N ILE A 238 -13.95 -25.17 -1.84
CA ILE A 238 -15.00 -24.15 -1.75
C ILE A 238 -15.49 -23.98 -0.30
N LYS A 239 -15.69 -25.07 0.44
CA LYS A 239 -16.07 -25.02 1.86
C LYS A 239 -15.05 -24.24 2.69
N ARG A 240 -13.75 -24.45 2.45
CA ARG A 240 -12.66 -23.75 3.17
C ARG A 240 -12.57 -22.29 2.81
N ILE A 241 -12.71 -21.94 1.53
CA ILE A 241 -12.80 -20.53 1.09
C ILE A 241 -13.95 -19.82 1.79
N LYS A 242 -15.12 -20.46 1.88
CA LYS A 242 -16.28 -19.88 2.58
C LYS A 242 -16.01 -19.61 4.05
N ILE A 243 -15.27 -20.50 4.73
CA ILE A 243 -14.84 -20.29 6.12
C ILE A 243 -13.88 -19.10 6.22
N THR A 244 -12.96 -18.95 5.26
CA THR A 244 -12.01 -17.84 5.23
C THR A 244 -12.65 -16.47 4.98
N THR A 245 -13.77 -16.43 4.25
CA THR A 245 -14.50 -15.19 3.96
C THR A 245 -15.58 -14.84 4.99
N ALA A 246 -15.91 -15.75 5.89
CA ALA A 246 -16.96 -15.59 6.91
C ALA A 246 -16.38 -15.03 8.21
#